data_AF-A0A3A3D8Y9-F1
#
_entry.id   AF-A0A3A3D8Y9-F1
#
_cell.length_a   1.000
_cell.length_b   1.000
_cell.length_c   1.000
_cell.angle_alpha   90.00
_cell.angle_beta   90.00
_cell.angle_gamma   90.00
#
_symmetry.space_group_name_H-M   'P 1'
#
loop_
_entity.id
_entity.type
_entity.pdbx_description
1 polymer ?
#
loop_
_entity_poly.entity_id
_entity_poly.type
_entity_poly.pdbx_seq_one_letter_code
_entity_poly.pdbx_strand_id
1 'polypeptide(L)' 'DDCRIRREGAASVFAGLRHIAFNHLKAETSFKKGMPAKQKKAMRSTDYLEKVLNL' A
#
# COMPACT_ATOMS: atom_id res chain seq x y z
N ASP A 1 -25.88 -13.70 -7.62
CA ASP A 1 -24.46 -13.95 -7.33
C ASP A 1 -23.57 -13.63 -8.55
N ASP A 2 -23.97 -12.71 -9.42
CA ASP A 2 -23.31 -12.46 -10.73
C ASP A 2 -22.37 -11.24 -10.76
N CYS A 3 -22.12 -10.58 -9.62
CA CYS A 3 -21.34 -9.33 -9.60
C CYS A 3 -19.81 -9.52 -9.48
N ARG A 4 -19.27 -10.75 -9.51
CA ARG A 4 -17.82 -10.97 -9.38
C ARG A 4 -17.13 -10.93 -10.75
N ILE A 5 -16.78 -9.72 -11.20
CA ILE A 5 -15.86 -9.52 -12.33
C ILE A 5 -14.48 -10.05 -11.93
N ARG A 6 -14.14 -11.25 -12.38
CA ARG A 6 -12.79 -11.81 -12.24
C ARG A 6 -12.00 -11.49 -13.51
N ARG A 7 -11.23 -10.40 -13.47
CA ARG A 7 -10.27 -10.10 -14.53
C ARG A 7 -9.09 -11.07 -14.42
N GLU A 8 -8.81 -11.80 -15.48
CA GLU A 8 -7.63 -12.67 -15.54
C GLU A 8 -6.37 -11.87 -15.20
N GLY A 9 -5.47 -12.45 -14.42
CA GLY A 9 -4.24 -11.80 -13.99
C GLY A 9 -4.38 -10.72 -12.90
N ALA A 10 -5.57 -10.19 -12.60
CA ALA A 10 -5.73 -9.12 -11.60
C ALA A 10 -5.16 -9.51 -10.23
N ALA A 11 -5.39 -10.74 -9.77
CA ALA A 11 -4.86 -11.22 -8.49
C ALA A 11 -3.32 -11.13 -8.41
N SER A 12 -2.63 -11.48 -9.50
CA SER A 12 -1.16 -11.41 -9.59
C SER A 12 -0.65 -9.97 -9.60
N VAL A 13 -1.32 -9.08 -10.33
CA VAL A 13 -1.00 -7.65 -10.36
C VAL A 13 -1.17 -7.04 -8.97
N PHE A 14 -2.29 -7.32 -8.28
CA PHE A 14 -2.50 -6.84 -6.92
C PHE A 14 -1.51 -7.44 -5.91
N ALA A 15 -1.06 -8.68 -6.10
CA ALA A 15 0.00 -9.25 -5.28
C ALA A 15 1.32 -8.46 -5.46
N GLY A 16 1.72 -8.18 -6.70
CA GLY A 16 2.90 -7.35 -7.00
C GLY A 16 2.78 -5.94 -6.41
N LEU A 17 1.65 -5.27 -6.61
CA LEU A 17 1.38 -3.94 -6.04
C LEU A 17 1.49 -3.94 -4.50
N ARG A 18 0.96 -4.97 -3.83
CA ARG A 18 1.09 -5.11 -2.37
C ARG A 18 2.54 -5.24 -1.93
N HIS A 19 3.35 -6.02 -2.64
CA HIS A 19 4.78 -6.14 -2.33
C HIS A 19 5.52 -4.81 -2.49
N ILE A 20 5.27 -4.08 -3.58
CA ILE A 20 5.88 -2.77 -3.83
C ILE A 20 5.49 -1.78 -2.70
N ALA A 21 4.20 -1.62 -2.44
CA ALA A 21 3.70 -0.72 -1.40
C ALA A 21 4.24 -1.08 0.00
N PHE A 22 4.34 -2.38 0.31
CA PHE A 22 4.88 -2.84 1.59
C PHE A 22 6.36 -2.50 1.75
N ASN A 23 7.15 -2.66 0.69
CA ASN A 23 8.58 -2.32 0.72
C ASN A 23 8.79 -0.81 0.92
N HIS A 24 8.00 0.02 0.24
CA HIS A 24 8.01 1.48 0.46
C HIS A 24 7.68 1.85 1.91
N LEU A 25 6.60 1.27 2.47
CA LEU A 25 6.23 1.50 3.87
C LEU A 25 7.30 1.02 4.87
N LYS A 26 8.04 -0.04 4.53
CA LYS A 26 9.14 -0.56 5.35
C LYS A 26 10.36 0.36 5.30
N ALA A 27 10.68 0.92 4.13
CA ALA A 27 11.79 1.85 3.92
C ALA A 27 11.54 3.23 4.54
N GLU A 28 10.29 3.66 4.70
CA GLU A 28 9.92 4.90 5.37
C GLU A 28 10.37 4.87 6.86
N THR A 29 11.16 5.86 7.30
CA THR A 29 11.74 5.88 8.66
C THR A 29 11.27 7.02 9.56
N SER A 30 10.54 8.01 9.02
CA SER A 30 10.05 9.15 9.81
C SER A 30 8.95 8.73 10.80
N PHE A 31 8.14 7.73 10.46
CA PHE A 31 7.08 7.23 11.34
C PHE A 31 7.44 5.88 11.95
N LYS A 32 8.09 5.92 13.11
CA LYS A 32 8.57 4.76 13.88
C LYS A 32 7.45 4.01 14.62
N LYS A 33 6.48 3.49 13.88
CA LYS A 33 5.39 2.63 14.38
C LYS A 33 5.29 1.34 13.55
N GLY A 34 4.53 0.38 14.07
CA GLY A 34 4.28 -0.88 13.38
C GLY A 34 3.57 -0.69 12.04
N MET A 35 3.68 -1.69 11.16
CA MET A 35 3.11 -1.67 9.81
C MET A 35 1.61 -1.32 9.76
N PRO A 36 0.74 -1.84 10.65
CA PRO A 36 -0.68 -1.47 10.62
C PRO A 36 -0.92 0.02 10.88
N ALA A 37 -0.10 0.65 11.72
CA ALA A 37 -0.19 2.08 11.99
C ALA A 37 0.32 2.89 10.79
N LYS A 38 1.43 2.46 10.16
CA LYS A 38 1.96 3.09 8.94
C LYS A 38 0.93 3.06 7.79
N GLN A 39 0.28 1.91 7.57
CA GLN A 39 -0.79 1.77 6.58
C GLN A 39 -1.97 2.70 6.87
N LYS A 40 -2.46 2.74 8.12
CA LYS A 40 -3.54 3.64 8.54
C LYS A 40 -3.17 5.11 8.36
N LYS A 41 -1.91 5.48 8.59
CA LYS A 41 -1.44 6.86 8.40
C LYS A 41 -1.38 7.24 6.92
N ALA A 42 -0.85 6.37 6.07
CA ALA A 42 -0.82 6.58 4.62
C ALA A 42 -2.22 6.70 4.01
N MET A 43 -3.21 6.00 4.56
CA MET A 43 -4.61 6.14 4.15
C MET A 43 -5.23 7.49 4.56
N ARG A 44 -4.72 8.14 5.61
CA ARG A 44 -5.34 9.34 6.23
C ARG A 44 -4.62 10.65 5.92
N SER A 45 -3.37 10.61 5.44
CA SER A 45 -2.54 11.79 5.21
C SER A 45 -1.85 11.65 3.86
N THR A 46 -2.17 12.58 2.96
CA THR A 46 -1.55 12.72 1.65
C THR A 46 -0.07 13.04 1.78
N ASP A 47 0.34 13.93 2.68
CA ASP A 47 1.76 14.26 2.89
C ASP A 47 2.59 13.03 3.30
N TYR A 48 2.01 12.17 4.15
CA TYR A 48 2.70 10.94 4.57
C TYR A 48 2.68 9.90 3.46
N LEU A 49 1.61 9.84 2.65
CA LEU A 49 1.55 8.97 1.48
C LEU A 49 2.60 9.36 0.42
N GLU A 50 2.74 10.65 0.13
CA GLU A 50 3.75 11.20 -0.80
C GLU A 50 5.16 10.82 -0.34
N LYS A 51 5.47 11.02 0.96
CA LYS A 51 6.73 10.56 1.56
C LYS A 51 6.98 9.06 1.41
N VAL A 52 5.95 8.23 1.61
CA VAL A 52 6.08 6.76 1.45
C VAL A 52 6.36 6.40 -0.02
N LEU A 53 5.70 7.09 -0.96
CA LEU A 53 5.85 6.85 -2.40
C LEU A 53 7.08 7.55 -3.01
N ASN A 54 7.81 8.35 -2.23
CA ASN A 54 8.90 9.22 -2.69
C ASN A 54 8.47 10.14 -3.85
N LEU A 55 7.27 10.70 -3.74
CA LEU A 55 6.71 11.73 -4.62
C LEU A 55 6.85 13.10 -3.94
#